data_AF-A0A502G6U5-F1
#
_entry.id   AF-A0A502G6U5-F1
#
_cell.length_a   1.000
_cell.length_b   1.000
_cell.length_c   1.000
_cell.angle_alpha   90.00
_cell.angle_beta   90.00
_cell.angle_gamma   90.00
#
_symmetry.space_group_name_H-M   'P 1'
#
loop_
_entity.id
_entity.type
_entity.pdbx_description
1 polymer ?
#
loop_
_entity_poly.entity_id
_entity_poly.type
_entity_poly.pdbx_seq_one_letter_code
_entity_poly.pdbx_strand_id
1 'polypeptide(L)'
;MALTTKKGKAVRSKDVELRDTYFADAPDRLWDRNKHDGYATVPKTMPMVMRALDDLSKGKPLGQTYFALFCATWDNGFVRLARSPDLPYASGFTGPRGVRGWQERMKLLEGLGFVEIEASGAQKFGLAFLPNPNIVLLDLWEKKKAQGTGPYDPPALGGLQEATMSAFLERAIDVGANDVTRAQAKRNAAKRPAEPEPAQKPVVLRRPKAIKPKERP
;
A
#
# COMPACT_ATOMS: atom_id res chain seq x y z
N MET A 1 -2.00 15.07 -11.68
CA MET A 1 -1.85 14.37 -12.99
C MET A 1 -0.89 13.20 -12.81
N ALA A 2 -1.38 11.95 -12.93
CA ALA A 2 -0.53 10.76 -12.85
C ALA A 2 0.13 10.47 -14.21
N LEU A 3 1.44 10.28 -14.23
CA LEU A 3 2.24 9.87 -15.40
C LEU A 3 1.77 8.49 -15.90
N THR A 4 0.84 8.48 -16.85
CA THR A 4 0.42 7.25 -17.51
C THR A 4 1.45 6.88 -18.57
N THR A 5 2.14 5.76 -18.38
CA THR A 5 3.17 5.28 -19.31
C THR A 5 2.57 4.93 -20.68
N LYS A 6 3.30 5.17 -21.78
CA LYS A 6 2.84 4.91 -23.16
C LYS A 6 2.33 3.46 -23.36
N LYS A 7 2.96 2.49 -22.68
CA LYS A 7 2.56 1.07 -22.69
C LYS A 7 1.16 0.85 -22.10
N GLY A 8 0.79 1.56 -21.04
CA GLY A 8 -0.53 1.48 -20.42
C GLY A 8 -1.66 2.04 -21.31
N LYS A 9 -1.37 3.05 -22.13
CA LYS A 9 -2.33 3.55 -23.13
C LYS A 9 -2.60 2.53 -24.25
N ALA A 10 -1.56 1.84 -24.72
CA ALA A 10 -1.68 0.85 -25.80
C ALA A 10 -2.33 -0.49 -25.36
N VAL A 11 -2.14 -0.91 -24.10
CA VAL A 11 -2.87 -2.07 -23.55
C VAL A 11 -4.36 -1.72 -23.40
N ARG A 12 -4.66 -0.53 -22.88
CA ARG A 12 -6.04 -0.04 -22.74
C ARG A 12 -6.79 0.03 -24.09
N SER A 13 -6.12 0.37 -25.19
CA SER A 13 -6.79 0.41 -26.50
C SER A 13 -7.15 -0.99 -27.01
N LYS A 14 -6.25 -1.97 -26.85
CA LYS A 14 -6.52 -3.37 -27.23
C LYS A 14 -7.63 -4.01 -26.39
N ASP A 15 -7.64 -3.75 -25.08
CA ASP A 15 -8.67 -4.28 -24.19
C ASP A 15 -10.06 -3.68 -24.52
N VAL A 16 -10.11 -2.40 -24.93
CA VAL A 16 -11.33 -1.74 -25.39
C VAL A 16 -11.83 -2.35 -26.71
N GLU A 17 -10.94 -2.54 -27.68
CA GLU A 17 -11.29 -3.22 -28.95
C GLU A 17 -11.84 -4.64 -28.70
N LEU A 18 -11.18 -5.39 -27.81
CA LEU A 18 -11.63 -6.73 -27.43
C LEU A 18 -13.01 -6.69 -26.76
N ARG A 19 -13.22 -5.76 -25.81
CA ARG A 19 -14.52 -5.56 -25.16
C ARG A 19 -15.59 -5.28 -26.21
N ASP A 20 -15.36 -4.32 -27.11
CA ASP A 20 -16.35 -3.87 -28.08
C ASP A 20 -16.65 -4.95 -29.14
N THR A 21 -15.69 -5.86 -29.39
CA THR A 21 -15.90 -7.04 -30.24
C THR A 21 -16.89 -8.03 -29.61
N TYR A 22 -16.79 -8.30 -28.30
CA TYR A 22 -17.65 -9.27 -27.62
C TYR A 22 -18.90 -8.65 -26.98
N PHE A 23 -18.88 -7.35 -26.71
CA PHE A 23 -19.92 -6.59 -26.02
C PHE A 23 -20.14 -5.26 -26.73
N ALA A 24 -20.76 -5.31 -27.90
CA ALA A 24 -20.91 -4.14 -28.79
C ALA A 24 -21.64 -2.94 -28.16
N ASP A 25 -22.55 -3.18 -27.21
CA ASP A 25 -23.31 -2.15 -26.48
C ASP A 25 -22.67 -1.76 -25.12
N ALA A 26 -21.48 -2.30 -24.81
CA ALA A 26 -20.79 -1.98 -23.57
C ALA A 26 -20.48 -0.48 -23.37
N PRO A 27 -20.15 0.32 -24.40
CA PRO A 27 -19.93 1.75 -24.22
C PRO A 27 -21.14 2.51 -23.66
N ASP A 28 -22.36 2.03 -23.94
CA ASP A 28 -23.61 2.66 -23.53
C ASP A 28 -24.04 2.23 -22.13
N ARG A 29 -23.68 1.01 -21.72
CA ARG A 29 -23.97 0.47 -20.38
C ARG A 29 -22.84 0.68 -19.38
N LEU A 30 -21.68 1.19 -19.81
CA LEU A 30 -20.53 1.40 -18.95
C LEU A 30 -20.79 2.54 -17.97
N TRP A 31 -20.61 2.26 -16.68
CA TRP A 31 -20.43 3.32 -15.69
C TRP A 31 -19.05 3.96 -15.92
N ASP A 32 -19.04 5.06 -16.67
CA ASP A 32 -17.84 5.84 -17.00
C ASP A 32 -17.66 7.01 -16.01
N ARG A 33 -16.49 7.06 -15.37
CA ARG A 33 -16.08 8.12 -14.42
C ARG A 33 -16.00 9.53 -15.00
N ASN A 34 -16.01 9.67 -16.32
CA ASN A 34 -16.04 10.97 -16.99
C ASN A 34 -17.46 11.41 -17.37
N LYS A 35 -18.44 10.51 -17.28
CA LYS A 35 -19.85 10.77 -17.61
C LYS A 35 -20.77 10.76 -16.39
N HIS A 36 -20.37 10.08 -15.33
CA HIS A 36 -21.17 9.91 -14.11
C HIS A 36 -20.36 10.31 -12.88
N ASP A 37 -21.08 10.70 -11.83
CA ASP A 37 -20.53 11.12 -10.54
C ASP A 37 -20.52 9.97 -9.52
N GLY A 38 -19.91 10.22 -8.35
CA GLY A 38 -19.92 9.28 -7.23
C GLY A 38 -18.82 8.20 -7.27
N TYR A 39 -17.72 8.46 -7.97
CA TYR A 39 -16.56 7.55 -8.00
C TYR A 39 -15.61 7.80 -6.85
N ALA A 40 -15.09 6.72 -6.27
CA ALA A 40 -13.90 6.75 -5.43
C ALA A 40 -12.67 6.30 -6.25
N THR A 41 -11.54 6.99 -6.10
CA THR A 41 -10.28 6.53 -6.69
C THR A 41 -9.64 5.48 -5.80
N VAL A 42 -9.83 4.20 -6.13
CA VAL A 42 -9.31 3.08 -5.34
C VAL A 42 -7.99 2.55 -5.92
N PRO A 43 -6.93 2.32 -5.11
CA PRO A 43 -5.70 1.71 -5.61
C PRO A 43 -5.94 0.26 -6.03
N LYS A 44 -5.33 -0.17 -7.14
CA LYS A 44 -5.50 -1.54 -7.67
C LYS A 44 -4.96 -2.66 -6.77
N THR A 45 -4.22 -2.30 -5.72
CA THR A 45 -3.75 -3.19 -4.65
C THR A 45 -4.76 -3.35 -3.51
N MET A 46 -5.82 -2.53 -3.46
CA MET A 46 -6.81 -2.53 -2.38
C MET A 46 -7.41 -3.92 -2.07
N PRO A 47 -7.77 -4.77 -3.05
CA PRO A 47 -8.28 -6.10 -2.74
C PRO A 47 -7.32 -6.96 -1.91
N MET A 48 -6.01 -6.82 -2.12
CA MET A 48 -4.98 -7.55 -1.36
C MET A 48 -4.82 -6.96 0.05
N VAL A 49 -4.93 -5.63 0.18
CA VAL A 49 -4.97 -4.96 1.49
C VAL A 49 -6.18 -5.42 2.30
N MET A 50 -7.36 -5.49 1.68
CA MET A 50 -8.58 -5.97 2.33
C MET A 50 -8.42 -7.42 2.81
N ARG A 51 -7.83 -8.29 1.98
CA ARG A 51 -7.53 -9.67 2.37
C ARG A 51 -6.59 -9.72 3.58
N ALA A 52 -5.53 -8.91 3.59
CA ALA A 52 -4.59 -8.84 4.71
C ALA A 52 -5.27 -8.34 6.00
N LEU A 53 -6.18 -7.37 5.90
CA LEU A 53 -6.96 -6.90 7.04
C LEU A 53 -7.86 -7.99 7.62
N ASP A 54 -8.50 -8.80 6.77
CA ASP A 54 -9.33 -9.91 7.23
C ASP A 54 -8.48 -11.03 7.86
N ASP A 55 -7.29 -11.31 7.33
CA ASP A 55 -6.31 -12.22 7.94
C ASP A 55 -5.89 -11.73 9.34
N LEU A 56 -5.54 -10.44 9.48
CA LEU A 56 -5.14 -9.80 10.74
C LEU A 56 -6.27 -9.79 11.78
N SER A 57 -7.52 -9.77 11.34
CA SER A 57 -8.70 -9.71 12.22
C SER A 57 -9.27 -11.10 12.59
N LYS A 58 -8.62 -12.18 12.12
CA LYS A 58 -9.09 -13.58 12.22
C LYS A 58 -10.44 -13.80 11.52
N GLY A 59 -10.59 -13.29 10.30
CA GLY A 59 -11.75 -13.48 9.44
C GLY A 59 -12.95 -12.58 9.76
N LYS A 60 -12.77 -11.57 10.64
CA LYS A 60 -13.79 -10.53 10.84
C LYS A 60 -13.75 -9.56 9.65
N PRO A 61 -14.86 -8.90 9.28
CA PRO A 61 -14.94 -8.04 8.10
C PRO A 61 -14.21 -6.70 8.31
N LEU A 62 -12.89 -6.72 8.40
CA LEU A 62 -12.05 -5.55 8.64
C LEU A 62 -11.71 -4.87 7.30
N GLY A 63 -11.47 -5.66 6.25
CA GLY A 63 -11.28 -5.16 4.90
C GLY A 63 -12.50 -4.38 4.38
N GLN A 64 -13.72 -4.91 4.57
CA GLN A 64 -14.96 -4.23 4.18
C GLN A 64 -15.15 -2.91 4.93
N THR A 65 -14.86 -2.89 6.23
CA THR A 65 -14.94 -1.67 7.05
C THR A 65 -13.98 -0.60 6.54
N TYR A 66 -12.73 -0.99 6.25
CA TYR A 66 -11.72 -0.08 5.70
C TYR A 66 -12.10 0.42 4.31
N PHE A 67 -12.63 -0.44 3.46
CA PHE A 67 -13.04 -0.09 2.10
C PHE A 67 -14.19 0.93 2.10
N ALA A 68 -15.19 0.77 2.98
CA ALA A 68 -16.27 1.73 3.13
C ALA A 68 -15.76 3.12 3.54
N LEU A 69 -14.80 3.19 4.49
CA LEU A 69 -14.14 4.45 4.84
C LEU A 69 -13.41 5.06 3.65
N PHE A 70 -12.66 4.25 2.91
CA PHE A 70 -11.88 4.71 1.76
C PHE A 70 -12.78 5.33 0.68
N CYS A 71 -13.91 4.69 0.38
CA CYS A 71 -14.92 5.22 -0.53
C CYS A 71 -15.58 6.52 -0.04
N ALA A 72 -15.58 6.79 1.26
CA ALA A 72 -16.08 8.04 1.83
C ALA A 72 -15.04 9.19 1.82
N THR A 73 -13.81 8.94 1.36
CA THR A 73 -12.79 9.98 1.18
C THR A 73 -12.90 10.63 -0.21
N TRP A 74 -12.44 11.87 -0.33
CA TRP A 74 -12.38 12.60 -1.60
C TRP A 74 -10.93 12.77 -2.06
N ASP A 75 -10.23 11.66 -2.28
CA ASP A 75 -8.80 11.58 -2.66
C ASP A 75 -7.82 12.29 -1.69
N ASN A 76 -8.31 12.70 -0.52
CA ASN A 76 -7.55 13.39 0.53
C ASN A 76 -7.26 12.51 1.75
N GLY A 77 -7.71 11.25 1.72
CA GLY A 77 -7.54 10.31 2.83
C GLY A 77 -8.24 10.75 4.12
N PHE A 78 -9.24 11.64 4.06
CA PHE A 78 -9.86 12.22 5.25
C PHE A 78 -11.37 12.02 5.25
N VAL A 79 -11.91 11.57 6.39
CA VAL A 79 -13.34 11.33 6.60
C VAL A 79 -13.82 12.08 7.84
N ARG A 80 -14.94 12.78 7.71
CA ARG A 80 -15.67 13.35 8.85
C ARG A 80 -16.71 12.32 9.31
N LEU A 81 -16.32 11.45 10.23
CA LEU A 81 -17.15 10.32 10.69
C LEU A 81 -18.54 10.77 11.17
N ALA A 82 -18.63 11.90 11.86
CA ALA A 82 -19.89 12.47 12.33
C ALA A 82 -20.86 12.90 11.19
N ARG A 83 -20.37 13.09 9.97
CA ARG A 83 -21.16 13.45 8.78
C ARG A 83 -21.45 12.26 7.85
N SER A 84 -21.02 11.06 8.24
CA SER A 84 -21.18 9.84 7.45
C SER A 84 -21.85 8.74 8.29
N PRO A 85 -23.10 8.94 8.74
CA PRO A 85 -23.81 8.02 9.63
C PRO A 85 -24.14 6.67 8.97
N ASP A 86 -24.04 6.58 7.65
CA ASP A 86 -24.24 5.40 6.81
C ASP A 86 -23.02 4.47 6.76
N LEU A 87 -21.84 4.91 7.21
CA LEU A 87 -20.61 4.09 7.19
C LEU A 87 -20.74 2.72 7.86
N PRO A 88 -21.39 2.58 9.05
CA PRO A 88 -21.64 1.26 9.62
C PRO A 88 -22.45 0.37 8.67
N TYR A 89 -23.50 0.91 8.05
CA TYR A 89 -24.33 0.18 7.10
C TYR A 89 -23.56 -0.21 5.84
N ALA A 90 -22.81 0.71 5.23
CA ALA A 90 -21.95 0.45 4.08
C ALA A 90 -20.83 -0.58 4.39
N SER A 91 -20.41 -0.66 5.65
CA SER A 91 -19.46 -1.65 6.15
C SER A 91 -20.10 -3.02 6.43
N GLY A 92 -21.41 -3.19 6.22
CA GLY A 92 -22.16 -4.42 6.44
C GLY A 92 -22.74 -4.60 7.84
N PHE A 93 -22.77 -3.56 8.67
CA PHE A 93 -23.34 -3.59 10.02
C PHE A 93 -24.78 -3.06 10.03
N THR A 94 -25.69 -3.80 10.64
CA THR A 94 -27.11 -3.42 10.69
C THR A 94 -27.62 -3.24 12.12
N GLY A 95 -28.55 -2.30 12.30
CA GLY A 95 -29.21 -2.02 13.57
C GLY A 95 -28.32 -1.40 14.64
N PRO A 96 -28.88 -1.07 15.82
CA PRO A 96 -28.17 -0.35 16.89
C PRO A 96 -26.92 -1.09 17.41
N ARG A 97 -26.97 -2.43 17.46
CA ARG A 97 -25.83 -3.28 17.86
C ARG A 97 -24.72 -3.28 16.80
N GLY A 98 -25.05 -3.06 15.54
CA GLY A 98 -24.10 -2.99 14.44
C GLY A 98 -23.11 -1.84 14.59
N VAL A 99 -23.57 -0.67 15.07
CA VAL A 99 -22.71 0.51 15.26
C VAL A 99 -21.58 0.24 16.26
N ARG A 100 -21.87 -0.45 17.37
CA ARG A 100 -20.84 -0.85 18.34
C ARG A 100 -19.82 -1.80 17.72
N GLY A 101 -20.28 -2.80 16.97
CA GLY A 101 -19.41 -3.72 16.26
C GLY A 101 -18.51 -3.01 15.24
N TRP A 102 -19.05 -2.01 14.55
CA TRP A 102 -18.29 -1.16 13.63
C TRP A 102 -17.24 -0.31 14.37
N GLN A 103 -17.59 0.32 15.49
CA GLN A 103 -16.63 1.06 16.33
C GLN A 103 -15.50 0.16 16.86
N GLU A 104 -15.77 -1.10 17.15
CA GLU A 104 -14.74 -2.08 17.50
C GLU A 104 -13.80 -2.37 16.31
N ARG A 105 -14.31 -2.41 15.07
CA ARG A 105 -13.45 -2.49 13.87
C ARG A 105 -12.63 -1.24 13.63
N MET A 106 -13.20 -0.05 13.85
CA MET A 106 -12.47 1.22 13.78
C MET A 106 -11.25 1.23 14.72
N LYS A 107 -11.43 0.77 15.97
CA LYS A 107 -10.31 0.64 16.92
C LYS A 107 -9.25 -0.37 16.48
N LEU A 108 -9.65 -1.45 15.82
CA LEU A 108 -8.69 -2.42 15.27
C LEU A 108 -7.92 -1.81 14.09
N LEU A 109 -8.58 -1.08 13.20
CA LEU A 109 -7.91 -0.35 12.11
C LEU A 109 -6.92 0.67 12.66
N GLU A 110 -7.30 1.38 13.73
CA GLU A 110 -6.43 2.32 14.44
C GLU A 110 -5.22 1.63 15.07
N GLY A 111 -5.42 0.55 15.82
CA GLY A 111 -4.33 -0.21 16.43
C GLY A 111 -3.36 -0.85 15.42
N LEU A 112 -3.82 -1.07 14.17
CA LEU A 112 -2.99 -1.56 13.06
C LEU A 112 -2.35 -0.42 12.23
N GLY A 113 -2.73 0.84 12.49
CA GLY A 113 -2.22 2.02 11.79
C GLY A 113 -2.85 2.31 10.43
N PHE A 114 -3.94 1.65 10.06
CA PHE A 114 -4.66 1.92 8.81
C PHE A 114 -5.57 3.15 8.88
N VAL A 115 -5.91 3.57 10.10
CA VAL A 115 -6.74 4.74 10.37
C VAL A 115 -6.14 5.48 11.57
N GLU A 116 -6.11 6.79 11.53
CA GLU A 116 -5.88 7.64 12.69
C GLU A 116 -7.20 8.32 13.05
N ILE A 117 -7.67 8.15 14.29
CA ILE A 117 -8.98 8.66 14.72
C ILE A 117 -8.76 9.83 15.66
N GLU A 118 -9.44 10.94 15.36
CA GLU A 118 -9.42 12.12 16.22
C GLU A 118 -10.82 12.48 16.69
N ALA A 119 -10.91 12.99 17.92
CA ALA A 119 -12.15 13.48 18.46
C ALA A 119 -12.55 14.81 17.77
N SER A 120 -13.85 15.08 17.70
CA SER A 120 -14.36 16.36 17.20
C SER A 120 -15.55 16.82 18.03
N GLY A 121 -15.38 17.92 18.75
CA GLY A 121 -16.34 18.34 19.76
C GLY A 121 -16.57 17.24 20.80
N ALA A 122 -17.83 16.86 21.02
CA ALA A 122 -18.19 15.79 21.96
C ALA A 122 -18.07 14.36 21.39
N GLN A 123 -17.76 14.20 20.09
CA GLN A 123 -17.73 12.90 19.43
C GLN A 123 -16.33 12.30 19.48
N LYS A 124 -16.18 11.14 20.15
CA LYS A 124 -14.92 10.39 20.20
C LYS A 124 -14.48 9.88 18.83
N PHE A 125 -15.44 9.47 18.00
CA PHE A 125 -15.22 9.13 16.59
C PHE A 125 -15.63 10.33 15.73
N GLY A 126 -14.82 11.39 15.77
CA GLY A 126 -15.12 12.64 15.07
C GLY A 126 -14.59 12.65 13.64
N LEU A 127 -13.28 12.43 13.51
CA LEU A 127 -12.51 12.52 12.28
C LEU A 127 -11.70 11.23 12.10
N ALA A 128 -11.42 10.87 10.85
CA ALA A 128 -10.51 9.79 10.51
C ALA A 128 -9.57 10.23 9.38
N PHE A 129 -8.28 9.99 9.55
CA PHE A 129 -7.28 10.05 8.50
C PHE A 129 -6.86 8.64 8.09
N LEU A 130 -6.70 8.40 6.80
CA LEU A 130 -6.33 7.12 6.22
C LEU A 130 -4.94 7.27 5.58
N PRO A 131 -3.87 6.82 6.27
CA PRO A 131 -2.54 6.76 5.70
C PRO A 131 -2.50 5.86 4.46
N ASN A 132 -1.41 5.93 3.68
CA ASN A 132 -1.25 5.06 2.50
C ASN A 132 -1.31 3.57 2.93
N PRO A 133 -2.36 2.82 2.54
CA PRO A 133 -2.57 1.45 3.01
C PRO A 133 -1.45 0.50 2.63
N ASN A 134 -0.82 0.74 1.48
CA ASN A 134 0.28 -0.08 1.00
C ASN A 134 1.49 -0.01 1.94
N ILE A 135 1.80 1.20 2.43
CA ILE A 135 2.95 1.43 3.31
C ILE A 135 2.69 0.85 4.70
N VAL A 136 1.48 1.05 5.23
CA VAL A 136 1.06 0.49 6.52
C VAL A 136 1.18 -1.04 6.50
N LEU A 137 0.63 -1.70 5.47
CA LEU A 137 0.71 -3.16 5.34
C LEU A 137 2.15 -3.65 5.26
N LEU A 138 2.96 -2.95 4.46
CA LEU A 138 4.38 -3.20 4.35
C LEU A 138 5.09 -3.07 5.71
N ASP A 139 4.78 -2.06 6.53
CA ASP A 139 5.38 -1.89 7.87
C ASP A 139 4.97 -3.02 8.82
N LEU A 140 3.70 -3.44 8.81
CA LEU A 140 3.24 -4.59 9.60
C LEU A 140 3.96 -5.88 9.21
N TRP A 141 4.21 -6.07 7.91
CA TRP A 141 4.94 -7.23 7.43
C TRP A 141 6.39 -7.28 7.93
N GLU A 142 7.06 -6.13 7.94
CA GLU A 142 8.41 -6.02 8.48
C GLU A 142 8.46 -6.26 9.98
N LYS A 143 7.50 -5.71 10.74
CA LYS A 143 7.36 -5.98 12.18
C LYS A 143 7.18 -7.48 12.45
N LYS A 144 6.32 -8.15 11.68
CA LYS A 144 6.12 -9.60 11.79
C LYS A 144 7.42 -10.37 11.53
N LYS A 145 8.15 -10.03 10.46
CA LYS A 145 9.43 -10.67 10.13
C LYS A 145 10.48 -10.46 11.20
N ALA A 146 10.57 -9.27 11.78
CA ALA A 146 11.52 -8.96 12.84
C ALA A 146 11.24 -9.76 14.13
N GLN A 147 9.97 -10.05 14.44
CA GLN A 147 9.58 -10.87 15.58
C GLN A 147 9.79 -12.38 15.35
N GLY A 148 9.91 -12.82 14.10
CA GLY A 148 10.19 -14.21 13.75
C GLY A 148 9.06 -15.16 14.14
N THR A 149 9.41 -16.26 14.82
CA THR A 149 8.48 -17.27 15.33
C THR A 149 8.25 -17.04 16.82
N GLY A 150 7.01 -16.73 17.23
CA GLY A 150 6.70 -16.47 18.63
C GLY A 150 5.37 -15.73 18.83
N PRO A 151 5.09 -15.26 20.06
CA PRO A 151 3.95 -14.37 20.31
C PRO A 151 4.18 -13.03 19.58
N TYR A 152 3.23 -12.63 18.75
CA TYR A 152 3.33 -11.39 18.00
C TYR A 152 2.81 -10.19 18.78
N ASP A 153 3.40 -9.02 18.54
CA ASP A 153 2.92 -7.73 19.03
C ASP A 153 2.68 -6.74 17.86
N PRO A 154 1.42 -6.34 17.58
CA PRO A 154 0.20 -6.82 18.22
C PRO A 154 -0.10 -8.30 17.87
N PRO A 155 -0.87 -9.04 18.71
CA PRO A 155 -1.20 -10.45 18.46
C PRO A 155 -1.87 -10.73 17.11
N ALA A 156 -2.50 -9.71 16.52
CA ALA A 156 -3.08 -9.76 15.19
C ALA A 156 -2.07 -10.10 14.08
N LEU A 157 -0.79 -9.70 14.21
CA LEU A 157 0.24 -9.94 13.18
C LEU A 157 0.45 -11.43 12.86
N GLY A 158 0.15 -12.32 13.82
CA GLY A 158 0.20 -13.76 13.57
C GLY A 158 -0.81 -14.23 12.52
N GLY A 159 -1.91 -13.49 12.34
CA GLY A 159 -2.90 -13.76 11.30
C GLY A 159 -2.42 -13.44 9.89
N LEU A 160 -1.48 -12.50 9.71
CA LEU A 160 -1.04 -12.04 8.39
C LEU A 160 -0.26 -13.13 7.65
N GLN A 161 -0.82 -13.68 6.58
CA GLN A 161 -0.24 -14.84 5.88
C GLN A 161 0.86 -14.46 4.87
N GLU A 162 1.85 -15.34 4.69
CA GLU A 162 2.90 -15.21 3.67
C GLU A 162 2.33 -15.18 2.25
N ALA A 163 1.34 -16.03 1.97
CA ALA A 163 0.67 -16.08 0.68
C ALA A 163 -0.02 -14.76 0.34
N THR A 164 -0.73 -14.16 1.30
CA THR A 164 -1.39 -12.85 1.14
C THR A 164 -0.37 -11.74 0.84
N MET A 165 0.76 -11.73 1.55
CA MET A 165 1.82 -10.75 1.30
C MET A 165 2.55 -10.94 -0.02
N SER A 166 2.75 -12.19 -0.45
CA SER A 166 3.35 -12.50 -1.75
C SER A 166 2.45 -12.02 -2.89
N ALA A 167 1.15 -12.35 -2.84
CA ALA A 167 0.17 -11.88 -3.81
C ALA A 167 0.04 -10.35 -3.83
N PHE A 168 0.13 -9.68 -2.68
CA PHE A 168 0.16 -8.22 -2.60
C PHE A 168 1.37 -7.62 -3.34
N LEU A 169 2.58 -8.16 -3.11
CA LEU A 169 3.80 -7.67 -3.73
C LEU A 169 3.83 -7.91 -5.24
N GLU A 170 3.42 -9.09 -5.69
CA GLU A 170 3.24 -9.40 -7.11
C GLU A 170 2.27 -8.43 -7.76
N ARG A 171 1.09 -8.24 -7.14
CA ARG A 171 0.08 -7.32 -7.64
C ARG A 171 0.60 -5.89 -7.73
N ALA A 172 1.38 -5.46 -6.74
CA ALA A 172 1.99 -4.13 -6.72
C ALA A 172 2.97 -3.92 -7.89
N ILE A 173 3.76 -4.94 -8.22
CA ILE A 173 4.66 -4.93 -9.39
C ILE A 173 3.84 -4.84 -10.68
N ASP A 174 2.83 -5.70 -10.83
CA ASP A 174 2.00 -5.78 -12.04
C ASP A 174 1.30 -4.47 -12.38
N VAL A 175 0.82 -3.76 -11.36
CA VAL A 175 0.12 -2.47 -11.55
C VAL A 175 1.03 -1.26 -11.52
N GLY A 176 2.34 -1.46 -11.29
CA GLY A 176 3.31 -0.38 -11.18
C GLY A 176 3.10 0.53 -9.97
N ALA A 177 2.72 -0.04 -8.82
CA ALA A 177 2.60 0.67 -7.55
C ALA A 177 4.00 1.08 -7.02
N ASN A 178 4.50 2.21 -7.52
CA ASN A 178 5.86 2.68 -7.27
C ASN A 178 6.13 3.01 -5.79
N ASP A 179 5.09 3.36 -5.03
CA ASP A 179 5.18 3.55 -3.59
C ASP A 179 5.61 2.26 -2.89
N VAL A 180 5.01 1.12 -3.26
CA VAL A 180 5.38 -0.21 -2.75
C VAL A 180 6.80 -0.57 -3.19
N THR A 181 7.11 -0.47 -4.48
CA THR A 181 8.41 -0.93 -5.00
C THR A 181 9.55 -0.10 -4.43
N ARG A 182 9.39 1.22 -4.31
CA ARG A 182 10.40 2.11 -3.71
C ARG A 182 10.56 1.84 -2.21
N ALA A 183 9.46 1.68 -1.47
CA ALA A 183 9.52 1.38 -0.05
C ALA A 183 10.22 0.04 0.20
N GLN A 184 9.88 -1.00 -0.58
CA GLN A 184 10.52 -2.30 -0.48
C GLN A 184 12.01 -2.24 -0.85
N ALA A 185 12.37 -1.54 -1.93
CA ALA A 185 13.77 -1.36 -2.34
C ALA A 185 14.59 -0.66 -1.26
N LYS A 186 14.06 0.41 -0.65
CA LYS A 186 14.70 1.13 0.45
C LYS A 186 14.97 0.21 1.65
N ARG A 187 14.00 -0.64 2.01
CA ARG A 187 14.13 -1.60 3.12
C ARG A 187 15.12 -2.72 2.81
N ASN A 188 15.10 -3.25 1.59
CA ASN A 188 16.07 -4.25 1.16
C ASN A 188 17.50 -3.69 1.19
N ALA A 189 17.69 -2.43 0.75
CA ALA A 189 18.99 -1.76 0.81
C ALA A 189 19.47 -1.59 2.27
N ALA A 190 18.59 -1.21 3.20
CA ALA A 190 18.92 -1.07 4.62
C ALA A 190 19.31 -2.39 5.31
N LYS A 191 18.90 -3.54 4.75
CA LYS A 191 19.20 -4.88 5.29
C LYS A 191 20.46 -5.51 4.71
N ARG A 192 21.03 -4.98 3.61
CA ARG A 192 22.29 -5.50 3.08
C ARG A 192 23.41 -5.10 4.07
N PRO A 193 24.25 -6.04 4.53
CA PRO A 193 25.45 -5.67 5.27
C PRO A 193 26.26 -4.71 4.42
N ALA A 194 26.80 -3.65 5.03
CA ALA A 194 27.71 -2.74 4.36
C ALA A 194 28.82 -3.58 3.72
N GLU A 195 28.97 -3.51 2.40
CA GLU A 195 30.13 -4.08 1.73
C GLU A 195 31.37 -3.52 2.45
N PRO A 196 32.33 -4.37 2.89
CA PRO A 196 33.57 -3.86 3.45
C PRO A 196 34.16 -2.91 2.41
N GLU A 197 34.41 -1.68 2.85
CA GLU A 197 35.02 -0.63 2.05
C GLU A 197 36.20 -1.25 1.27
N PRO A 198 36.25 -1.14 -0.06
CA PRO A 198 37.28 -1.81 -0.83
C PRO A 198 38.63 -1.37 -0.29
N ALA A 199 39.38 -2.32 0.27
CA ALA A 199 40.69 -2.10 0.85
C ALA A 199 41.49 -1.22 -0.12
N GLN A 200 41.88 -0.03 0.35
CA GLN A 200 42.70 0.89 -0.42
C GLN A 200 43.93 0.11 -0.87
N LYS A 201 44.02 -0.16 -2.18
CA LYS A 201 45.18 -0.85 -2.74
C LYS A 201 46.42 -0.06 -2.30
N PRO A 202 47.48 -0.72 -1.79
CA PRO A 202 48.69 -0.02 -1.41
C PRO A 202 49.13 0.86 -2.57
N VAL A 203 49.28 2.16 -2.31
CA VAL A 203 49.84 3.10 -3.28
C VAL A 203 51.23 2.58 -3.62
N VAL A 204 51.37 1.96 -4.79
CA VAL A 204 52.67 1.56 -5.31
C VAL A 204 53.43 2.85 -5.57
N LEU A 205 54.33 3.20 -4.64
CA LEU A 205 55.30 4.26 -4.81
C LEU A 205 56.05 3.98 -6.12
N ARG A 206 55.74 4.76 -7.17
CA ARG A 206 56.45 4.70 -8.44
C ARG A 206 57.91 5.04 -8.14
N ARG A 207 58.81 4.07 -8.32
CA ARG A 207 60.25 4.32 -8.25
C ARG A 207 60.62 5.42 -9.24
N PRO A 208 61.41 6.43 -8.84
CA PRO A 208 61.85 7.48 -9.74
C PRO A 208 62.63 6.88 -10.91
N LYS A 209 62.32 7.36 -12.12
CA LYS A 209 62.96 6.94 -13.37
C LYS A 209 64.45 7.28 -13.30
N ALA A 210 65.32 6.28 -13.45
CA ALA A 210 66.76 6.49 -13.56
C ALA A 210 67.06 7.41 -14.76
N ILE A 211 67.69 8.55 -14.47
CA ILE A 211 68.19 9.48 -15.48
C ILE A 211 69.42 8.82 -16.12
N LYS A 212 69.36 8.55 -17.43
CA LYS A 212 70.50 8.02 -18.17
C LYS A 212 71.63 9.06 -18.20
N PRO A 213 72.91 8.66 -18.04
CA PRO A 213 74.02 9.59 -18.17
C PRO A 213 74.11 10.12 -19.61
N LYS A 214 74.32 11.43 -19.76
CA LYS A 214 74.74 12.03 -21.04
C LYS A 214 76.16 11.55 -21.34
N GLU A 215 76.31 10.75 -22.38
CA GLU A 215 77.62 10.54 -23.02
C GLU A 215 78.05 11.84 -23.71
N ARG A 216 79.26 12.31 -23.38
CA ARG A 216 80.08 13.27 -24.14
C ARG A 216 81.11 12.41 -24.89
N PRO A 217 81.50 12.69 -26.14
CA PRO A 217 82.01 13.98 -26.60
C PRO A 217 81.13 14.67 -27.66
#